data_AF-A0A179BNL9-F1
#
_entry.id   AF-A0A179BNL9-F1
#
_cell.length_a   1.000
_cell.length_b   1.000
_cell.length_c   1.000
_cell.angle_alpha   90.00
_cell.angle_beta   90.00
_cell.angle_gamma   90.00
#
_symmetry.space_group_name_H-M   'P 1'
#
loop_
_entity.id
_entity.type
_entity.pdbx_description
1 polymer ?
#
loop_
_entity_poly.entity_id
_entity_poly.type
_entity_poly.pdbx_seq_one_letter_code
_entity_poly.pdbx_strand_id
1 'polypeptide(L)'
;MRPVLRSVASTFAVPSAATVVARPAPKIDAVVPTKEHSPAAKKPCKPRIDHKAIAQEQARLLHASSHPATGWITALWENEEKQRRYQVDLCQDLFGEWLLIHSWWRKSTPFGGRKKAYLGFAPSAEEIAALLYDAALRRSRHGYRILADKRIVSAAHQ
;
A
#
# COMPACT_ATOMS: atom_id res chain seq x y z
N MET A 1 -12.44 25.04 35.35
CA MET A 1 -11.20 24.89 36.15
C MET A 1 -10.11 24.23 35.30
N ARG A 2 -9.09 25.01 34.94
CA ARG A 2 -7.65 24.70 34.75
C ARG A 2 -7.04 25.93 34.04
N PRO A 3 -6.21 26.74 34.72
CA PRO A 3 -5.64 27.94 34.11
C PRO A 3 -4.42 27.61 33.26
N VAL A 4 -4.33 28.31 32.12
CA VAL A 4 -3.18 28.34 31.20
C VAL A 4 -2.18 29.37 31.75
N LEU A 5 -0.97 28.93 32.08
CA LEU A 5 0.11 29.84 32.48
C LEU A 5 1.15 29.93 31.36
N ARG A 6 1.25 31.13 30.80
CA ARG A 6 2.33 31.60 29.92
C ARG A 6 3.61 31.73 30.75
N SER A 7 4.73 31.23 30.24
CA SER A 7 6.05 31.52 30.81
C SER A 7 6.78 32.55 29.94
N VAL A 8 7.34 33.55 30.62
CA VAL A 8 7.87 34.81 30.10
C VAL A 8 9.39 34.72 30.07
N ALA A 9 10.00 35.28 29.03
CA ALA A 9 11.45 35.47 28.94
C ALA A 9 11.94 36.39 30.06
N SER A 10 13.09 36.07 30.66
CA SER A 10 13.79 36.97 31.59
C SER A 10 15.27 37.02 31.22
N THR A 11 15.67 38.20 30.79
CA THR A 11 17.05 38.63 30.53
C THR A 11 17.48 39.48 31.72
N PHE A 12 18.63 39.21 32.34
CA PHE A 12 19.40 40.23 33.06
C PHE A 12 20.89 39.90 33.02
N ALA A 13 21.69 40.96 33.01
CA ALA A 13 23.06 41.03 32.51
C ALA A 13 24.03 41.57 33.57
N VAL A 14 25.29 41.05 33.57
CA VAL A 14 26.62 41.75 33.81
C VAL A 14 26.90 42.23 35.26
N PRO A 15 28.16 42.44 35.78
CA PRO A 15 29.52 42.62 35.17
C PRO A 15 30.63 41.65 35.67
N SER A 16 31.71 41.36 34.90
CA SER A 16 32.97 42.09 34.56
C SER A 16 34.08 42.05 35.63
N ALA A 17 35.22 41.43 35.31
CA ALA A 17 36.56 41.78 35.81
C ALA A 17 37.70 41.15 34.96
N ALA A 18 38.35 42.01 34.19
CA ALA A 18 39.79 42.15 33.86
C ALA A 18 40.81 40.98 33.97
N THR A 19 41.47 40.77 32.82
CA THR A 19 42.93 40.70 32.58
C THR A 19 43.72 39.44 32.96
N VAL A 20 44.39 38.82 31.97
CA VAL A 20 45.86 38.82 31.78
C VAL A 20 46.18 38.11 30.46
N VAL A 21 46.98 38.80 29.64
CA VAL A 21 47.52 38.35 28.36
C VAL A 21 48.62 37.32 28.58
N ALA A 22 48.49 36.15 27.97
CA ALA A 22 49.59 35.20 27.80
C ALA A 22 49.60 34.67 26.36
N ARG A 23 50.65 35.00 25.61
CA ARG A 23 50.96 34.45 24.29
C ARG A 23 51.63 33.08 24.47
N PRO A 24 51.23 32.05 23.71
CA PRO A 24 52.20 31.04 23.31
C PRO A 24 52.20 30.76 21.80
N ALA A 25 53.42 30.78 21.26
CA ALA A 25 54.03 30.09 20.12
C ALA A 25 53.22 29.71 18.85
N PRO A 26 53.83 29.84 17.65
CA PRO A 26 53.21 29.43 16.39
C PRO A 26 53.07 27.90 16.33
N LYS A 27 51.84 27.40 16.20
CA LYS A 27 51.60 25.99 15.87
C LYS A 27 51.75 25.82 14.36
N ILE A 28 52.74 25.02 14.03
CA ILE A 28 53.06 24.43 12.74
C ILE A 28 51.78 23.91 12.07
N ASP A 29 51.58 24.25 10.80
CA ASP A 29 50.53 23.70 9.94
C ASP A 29 50.73 22.18 9.82
N ALA A 30 50.01 21.43 10.65
CA ALA A 30 49.86 20.00 10.46
C ALA A 30 48.93 19.80 9.25
N VAL A 31 49.53 19.42 8.11
CA VAL A 31 48.80 18.90 6.95
C VAL A 31 47.93 17.74 7.42
N VAL A 32 46.63 17.99 7.54
CA VAL A 32 45.63 16.97 7.82
C VAL A 32 45.61 16.04 6.61
N PRO A 33 45.91 14.73 6.75
CA PRO A 33 45.68 13.80 5.66
C PRO A 33 44.17 13.72 5.45
N THR A 34 43.70 14.30 4.35
CA THR A 34 42.34 14.12 3.84
C THR A 34 42.14 12.61 3.66
N LYS A 35 41.52 11.97 4.66
CA LYS A 35 41.01 10.60 4.49
C LYS A 35 39.96 10.68 3.40
N GLU A 36 40.31 10.24 2.21
CA GLU A 36 39.37 10.01 1.12
C GLU A 36 38.29 9.06 1.65
N HIS A 37 37.12 9.63 1.94
CA HIS A 37 35.95 8.87 2.31
C HIS A 37 35.46 8.14 1.06
N SER A 38 36.00 6.95 0.81
CA SER A 38 35.51 6.07 -0.24
C SER A 38 34.01 5.86 -0.05
N PRO A 39 33.16 6.17 -1.05
CA PRO A 39 31.72 6.07 -0.88
C PRO A 39 31.36 4.62 -0.60
N ALA A 40 30.70 4.37 0.53
CA ALA A 40 30.22 3.05 0.90
C ALA A 40 29.42 2.43 -0.27
N ALA A 41 29.71 1.17 -0.59
CA ALA A 41 29.04 0.44 -1.65
C ALA A 41 27.52 0.55 -1.47
N LYS A 42 26.84 1.12 -2.48
CA LYS A 42 25.39 1.28 -2.47
C LYS A 42 24.76 -0.10 -2.34
N LYS A 43 24.03 -0.33 -1.23
CA LYS A 43 23.28 -1.57 -1.02
C LYS A 43 22.35 -1.80 -2.22
N PRO A 44 22.20 -3.04 -2.71
CA PRO A 44 21.31 -3.32 -3.85
C PRO A 44 19.90 -2.87 -3.50
N CYS A 45 19.39 -1.91 -4.27
CA CYS A 45 18.04 -1.41 -4.12
C CYS A 45 17.08 -2.50 -4.61
N LYS A 46 16.19 -2.99 -3.74
CA LYS A 46 15.21 -4.02 -4.13
C LYS A 46 14.34 -3.47 -5.27
N PRO A 47 14.02 -4.29 -6.30
CA PRO A 47 13.17 -3.84 -7.40
C PRO A 47 11.81 -3.41 -6.86
N ARG A 48 11.36 -2.23 -7.28
CA ARG A 48 10.05 -1.69 -6.89
C ARG A 48 8.96 -2.50 -7.60
N ILE A 49 8.03 -3.05 -6.84
CA ILE A 49 6.90 -3.78 -7.40
C ILE A 49 5.96 -2.78 -8.09
N ASP A 50 5.66 -3.01 -9.37
CA ASP A 50 4.65 -2.24 -10.09
C ASP A 50 3.25 -2.80 -9.81
N HIS A 51 2.62 -2.25 -8.77
CA HIS A 51 1.28 -2.63 -8.38
C HIS A 51 0.21 -2.27 -9.42
N LYS A 52 0.44 -1.28 -10.29
CA LYS A 52 -0.52 -0.89 -11.33
C LYS A 52 -0.56 -1.95 -12.43
N ALA A 53 0.61 -2.37 -12.92
CA ALA A 53 0.72 -3.44 -13.92
C ALA A 53 0.10 -4.75 -13.40
N ILE A 54 0.39 -5.13 -12.15
CA ILE A 54 -0.22 -6.32 -11.52
C ILE A 54 -1.74 -6.19 -11.49
N ALA A 55 -2.27 -5.04 -11.12
CA ALA A 55 -3.70 -4.82 -11.01
C ALA A 55 -4.40 -4.84 -12.37
N GLN A 56 -3.79 -4.25 -13.40
CA GLN A 56 -4.29 -4.29 -14.77
C GLN A 56 -4.39 -5.72 -15.29
N GLU A 57 -3.33 -6.51 -15.11
CA GLU A 57 -3.33 -7.90 -15.58
C GLU A 57 -4.34 -8.75 -14.81
N GLN A 58 -4.43 -8.59 -13.48
CA GLN A 58 -5.46 -9.28 -12.69
C GLN A 58 -6.88 -8.90 -13.13
N ALA A 59 -7.15 -7.61 -13.35
CA ALA A 59 -8.47 -7.17 -13.82
C ALA A 59 -8.83 -7.77 -15.19
N ARG A 60 -7.86 -7.81 -16.11
CA ARG A 60 -8.02 -8.44 -17.44
C ARG A 60 -8.38 -9.92 -17.32
N LEU A 61 -7.62 -10.68 -16.52
CA LEU A 61 -7.86 -12.10 -16.29
C LEU A 61 -9.22 -12.36 -15.62
N LEU A 62 -9.59 -11.54 -14.65
CA LEU A 62 -10.88 -11.66 -13.96
C LEU A 62 -12.05 -11.39 -14.91
N HIS A 63 -11.95 -10.35 -15.72
CA HIS A 63 -12.97 -10.05 -16.74
C HIS A 63 -13.12 -11.20 -17.76
N ALA A 64 -12.00 -11.80 -18.18
CA ALA A 64 -11.99 -12.96 -19.07
C ALA A 64 -12.57 -14.23 -18.42
N SER A 65 -12.54 -14.33 -17.09
CA SER A 65 -13.08 -15.47 -16.35
C SER A 65 -14.59 -15.39 -16.06
N SER A 66 -15.29 -14.46 -16.70
CA SER A 66 -16.73 -14.29 -16.55
C SER A 66 -17.49 -15.56 -16.93
N HIS A 67 -18.50 -15.89 -16.15
CA HIS A 67 -19.32 -17.08 -16.39
C HIS A 67 -20.17 -16.88 -17.66
N PRO A 68 -20.16 -17.81 -18.64
CA PRO A 68 -20.74 -17.56 -19.96
C PRO A 68 -22.26 -17.37 -19.94
N ALA A 69 -22.96 -18.01 -19.01
CA ALA A 69 -24.43 -17.93 -18.94
C ALA A 69 -24.95 -16.77 -18.08
N THR A 70 -24.14 -16.28 -17.12
CA THR A 70 -24.61 -15.32 -16.11
C THR A 70 -23.79 -14.05 -16.04
N GLY A 71 -22.64 -14.00 -16.72
CA GLY A 71 -21.67 -12.91 -16.63
C GLY A 71 -21.01 -12.76 -15.26
N TRP A 72 -21.20 -13.72 -14.35
CA TRP A 72 -20.67 -13.61 -12.99
C TRP A 72 -19.16 -13.69 -12.96
N ILE A 73 -18.55 -12.86 -12.13
CA ILE A 73 -17.11 -12.85 -11.92
C ILE A 73 -16.85 -13.03 -10.43
N THR A 74 -16.01 -14.00 -10.09
CA THR A 74 -15.52 -14.20 -8.73
C THR A 74 -14.01 -14.07 -8.72
N ALA A 75 -13.52 -13.20 -7.85
CA ALA A 75 -12.11 -12.96 -7.66
C ALA A 75 -11.75 -13.28 -6.21
N LEU A 76 -10.79 -14.18 -6.01
CA LEU A 76 -10.36 -14.60 -4.69
C LEU A 76 -8.88 -14.29 -4.51
N TRP A 77 -8.54 -13.61 -3.42
CA TRP A 77 -7.17 -13.34 -3.02
C TRP A 77 -6.86 -13.88 -1.64
N GLU A 78 -5.60 -14.16 -1.43
CA GLU A 78 -5.07 -14.69 -0.18
C GLU A 78 -3.83 -13.93 0.26
N ASN A 79 -3.77 -13.64 1.55
CA ASN A 79 -2.56 -13.14 2.21
C ASN A 79 -2.16 -14.19 3.26
N GLU A 80 -1.12 -14.95 2.97
CA GLU A 80 -0.61 -16.03 3.83
C GLU A 80 -0.03 -15.48 5.14
N GLU A 81 0.73 -14.39 5.09
CA GLU A 81 1.33 -13.77 6.28
C GLU A 81 0.27 -13.37 7.31
N LYS A 82 -0.84 -12.77 6.84
CA LYS A 82 -1.94 -12.33 7.70
C LYS A 82 -3.00 -13.41 7.94
N GLN A 83 -2.86 -14.58 7.32
CA GLN A 83 -3.83 -15.68 7.34
C GLN A 83 -5.25 -15.18 6.99
N ARG A 84 -5.38 -14.39 5.91
CA ARG A 84 -6.64 -13.76 5.50
C ARG A 84 -6.97 -14.07 4.04
N ARG A 85 -8.27 -14.16 3.77
CA ARG A 85 -8.83 -14.24 2.42
C ARG A 85 -9.70 -13.03 2.14
N TYR A 86 -9.74 -12.65 0.88
CA TYR A 86 -10.54 -11.57 0.36
C TYR A 86 -11.20 -12.04 -0.93
N GLN A 87 -12.51 -11.88 -1.04
CA GLN A 87 -13.28 -12.24 -2.21
C GLN A 87 -14.04 -11.02 -2.72
N VAL A 88 -14.12 -10.90 -4.04
CA VAL A 88 -15.01 -9.96 -4.73
C VAL A 88 -15.86 -10.77 -5.68
N ASP A 89 -17.18 -10.65 -5.52
CA ASP A 89 -18.16 -11.22 -6.44
C ASP A 89 -18.86 -10.08 -7.16
N LEU A 90 -18.89 -10.15 -8.48
CA LEU A 90 -19.76 -9.35 -9.33
C LEU A 90 -20.85 -10.28 -9.88
N CYS A 91 -22.08 -10.07 -9.42
CA CYS A 91 -23.21 -10.89 -9.82
C CYS A 91 -24.50 -10.07 -9.91
N GLN A 92 -25.53 -10.67 -10.49
CA GLN A 92 -26.88 -10.10 -10.52
C GLN A 92 -27.73 -10.67 -9.38
N ASP A 93 -28.63 -9.84 -8.86
CA ASP A 93 -29.67 -10.27 -7.94
C ASP A 93 -30.85 -10.95 -8.68
N LEU A 94 -31.91 -11.27 -7.93
CA LEU A 94 -33.10 -11.92 -8.49
C LEU A 94 -33.91 -11.01 -9.44
N PHE A 95 -33.68 -9.70 -9.41
CA PHE A 95 -34.35 -8.71 -10.26
C PHE A 95 -33.47 -8.25 -11.43
N GLY A 96 -32.26 -8.81 -11.56
CA GLY A 96 -31.30 -8.48 -12.61
C GLY A 96 -30.44 -7.26 -12.30
N GLU A 97 -30.52 -6.70 -11.10
CA GLU A 97 -29.64 -5.60 -10.68
C GLU A 97 -28.24 -6.14 -10.39
N TRP A 98 -27.22 -5.50 -10.95
CA TRP A 98 -25.83 -5.86 -10.72
C TRP A 98 -25.36 -5.37 -9.35
N LEU A 99 -24.58 -6.22 -8.69
CA LEU A 99 -24.04 -5.94 -7.38
C LEU A 99 -22.61 -6.45 -7.22
N LEU A 100 -21.83 -5.65 -6.51
CA LEU A 100 -20.46 -5.93 -6.15
C LEU A 100 -20.40 -6.28 -4.67
N ILE A 101 -20.02 -7.51 -4.36
CA ILE A 101 -19.92 -8.01 -2.99
C ILE A 101 -18.46 -8.20 -2.64
N HIS A 102 -17.97 -7.42 -1.69
CA HIS A 102 -16.67 -7.61 -1.06
C HIS A 102 -16.85 -8.46 0.20
N SER A 103 -16.14 -9.57 0.31
CA SER A 103 -16.12 -10.42 1.50
C SER A 103 -14.67 -10.61 2.00
N TRP A 104 -14.45 -10.64 3.32
CA TRP A 104 -13.13 -10.88 3.89
C TRP A 104 -13.20 -11.66 5.19
N TRP A 105 -12.30 -12.61 5.39
CA TRP A 105 -12.29 -13.46 6.58
C TRP A 105 -10.87 -13.92 6.92
N ARG A 106 -10.66 -14.36 8.15
CA ARG A 106 -9.43 -15.08 8.54
C ARG A 106 -9.57 -16.55 8.14
N LYS A 107 -8.47 -17.20 7.75
CA LYS A 107 -8.48 -18.64 7.40
C LYS A 107 -8.93 -19.53 8.55
N SER A 108 -8.63 -19.13 9.79
CA SER A 108 -8.93 -19.88 10.99
C SER A 108 -10.35 -19.69 11.54
N THR A 109 -11.13 -18.77 10.98
CA THR A 109 -12.47 -18.46 11.50
C THR A 109 -13.50 -18.44 10.38
N PRO A 110 -14.71 -18.98 10.60
CA PRO A 110 -15.79 -18.90 9.62
C PRO A 110 -16.34 -17.47 9.49
N PHE A 111 -16.07 -16.61 10.48
CA PHE A 111 -16.58 -15.24 10.52
C PHE A 111 -15.68 -14.25 9.79
N GLY A 112 -16.33 -13.32 9.10
CA GLY A 112 -15.72 -12.29 8.29
C GLY A 112 -16.61 -11.08 8.17
N GLY A 113 -16.14 -10.06 7.45
CA GLY A 113 -16.98 -8.93 7.07
C GLY A 113 -17.41 -9.04 5.61
N ARG A 114 -18.53 -8.39 5.30
CA ARG A 114 -19.04 -8.25 3.94
C ARG A 114 -19.49 -6.81 3.71
N LYS A 115 -19.23 -6.28 2.52
CA LYS A 115 -19.75 -5.00 2.03
C LYS A 115 -20.36 -5.22 0.65
N LYS A 116 -21.58 -4.72 0.43
CA LYS A 116 -22.26 -4.77 -0.86
C LYS A 116 -22.35 -3.37 -1.45
N ALA A 117 -22.31 -3.27 -2.77
CA ALA A 117 -22.61 -2.05 -3.52
C ALA A 117 -23.51 -2.43 -4.72
N TYR A 118 -24.57 -1.67 -4.94
CA TYR A 118 -25.45 -1.82 -6.10
C TYR A 118 -24.91 -0.98 -7.25
N LEU A 119 -24.91 -1.54 -8.45
CA LEU A 119 -24.38 -0.92 -9.66
C LEU A 119 -25.49 -0.59 -10.67
N GLY A 120 -26.76 -0.86 -10.34
CA GLY A 120 -27.89 -0.73 -11.26
C GLY A 120 -27.98 -1.89 -12.25
N PHE A 121 -28.84 -1.74 -13.26
CA PHE A 121 -29.21 -2.83 -14.16
C PHE A 121 -28.24 -3.06 -15.33
N ALA A 122 -27.45 -2.06 -15.69
CA ALA A 122 -26.59 -2.10 -16.88
C ALA A 122 -25.26 -1.35 -16.65
N PRO A 123 -24.40 -1.83 -15.73
CA PRO A 123 -23.05 -1.29 -15.61
C PRO A 123 -22.29 -1.50 -16.93
N SER A 124 -21.58 -0.48 -17.36
CA SER A 124 -20.73 -0.54 -18.55
C SER A 124 -19.53 -1.47 -18.33
N ALA A 125 -18.97 -2.00 -19.42
CA ALA A 125 -17.76 -2.82 -19.35
C ALA A 125 -16.57 -2.06 -18.74
N GLU A 126 -16.48 -0.74 -18.97
CA GLU A 126 -15.44 0.12 -18.40
C GLU A 126 -15.60 0.26 -16.88
N GLU A 127 -16.82 0.44 -16.39
CA GLU A 127 -17.10 0.49 -14.95
C GLU A 127 -16.74 -0.85 -14.28
N ILE A 128 -17.12 -1.97 -14.89
CA ILE A 128 -16.76 -3.30 -14.40
C ILE A 128 -15.24 -3.47 -14.33
N ALA A 129 -14.53 -3.11 -15.40
CA ALA A 129 -13.08 -3.20 -15.45
C ALA A 129 -12.42 -2.32 -14.39
N ALA A 130 -12.91 -1.09 -14.19
CA ALA A 130 -12.43 -0.17 -13.17
C ALA A 130 -12.63 -0.73 -11.74
N LEU A 131 -13.79 -1.33 -11.45
CA LEU A 131 -14.07 -1.95 -10.15
C LEU A 131 -13.14 -3.13 -9.85
N LEU A 132 -12.91 -4.00 -10.84
CA LEU A 132 -11.99 -5.13 -10.72
C LEU A 132 -10.53 -4.66 -10.55
N TYR A 133 -10.12 -3.66 -11.32
CA TYR A 133 -8.80 -3.03 -11.19
C TYR A 133 -8.60 -2.44 -9.79
N ASP A 134 -9.58 -1.70 -9.27
CA ASP A 134 -9.51 -1.09 -7.95
C ASP A 134 -9.39 -2.14 -6.84
N ALA A 135 -10.12 -3.24 -6.95
CA ALA A 135 -10.01 -4.36 -6.02
C ALA A 135 -8.60 -4.96 -6.06
N ALA A 136 -8.10 -5.29 -7.26
CA ALA A 136 -6.79 -5.86 -7.49
C ALA A 136 -5.65 -4.95 -7.01
N LEU A 137 -5.71 -3.65 -7.30
CA LEU A 137 -4.71 -2.67 -6.90
C LEU A 137 -4.60 -2.54 -5.38
N ARG A 138 -5.74 -2.49 -4.69
CA ARG A 138 -5.73 -2.45 -3.22
C ARG A 138 -5.16 -3.76 -2.67
N ARG A 139 -5.48 -4.91 -3.28
CA ARG A 139 -4.97 -6.22 -2.82
C ARG A 139 -3.47 -6.36 -3.04
N SER A 140 -2.95 -5.99 -4.21
CA SER A 140 -1.53 -6.08 -4.54
C SER A 140 -0.68 -5.23 -3.59
N ARG A 141 -1.13 -4.02 -3.23
CA ARG A 141 -0.46 -3.13 -2.26
C ARG A 141 -0.43 -3.68 -0.83
N HIS A 142 -1.34 -4.58 -0.47
CA HIS A 142 -1.44 -5.16 0.86
C HIS A 142 -0.90 -6.60 0.93
N GLY A 143 -0.13 -7.04 -0.07
CA GLY A 143 0.51 -8.35 -0.09
C GLY A 143 -0.46 -9.51 -0.32
N TYR A 144 -1.66 -9.24 -0.83
CA TYR A 144 -2.56 -10.28 -1.27
C TYR A 144 -2.16 -10.79 -2.65
N ARG A 145 -2.25 -12.10 -2.85
CA ARG A 145 -2.04 -12.77 -4.13
C ARG A 145 -3.35 -13.37 -4.61
N ILE A 146 -3.61 -13.29 -5.91
CA ILE A 146 -4.81 -13.91 -6.48
C ILE A 146 -4.66 -15.43 -6.37
N LEU A 147 -5.69 -16.09 -5.86
CA LEU A 147 -5.80 -17.54 -5.96
C LEU A 147 -6.32 -17.81 -7.37
N ALA A 148 -5.52 -18.48 -8.18
CA ALA A 148 -5.95 -18.91 -9.51
C ALA A 148 -7.16 -19.82 -9.33
N ASP A 149 -8.35 -19.29 -9.61
CA ASP A 149 -9.54 -20.11 -9.74
C ASP A 149 -9.32 -21.02 -10.95
N LYS A 150 -9.69 -22.29 -10.86
CA LYS A 150 -9.51 -23.26 -11.96
C LYS A 150 -10.20 -22.77 -13.25
N ARG A 151 -11.21 -21.91 -13.10
CA ARG A 151 -11.91 -21.21 -14.19
C ARG A 151 -11.05 -20.17 -14.92
N ILE A 152 -10.24 -19.40 -14.17
CA ILE A 152 -9.31 -18.39 -14.71
C ILE A 152 -8.20 -19.07 -15.52
N VAL A 153 -7.75 -20.26 -15.09
CA VAL A 153 -6.71 -21.03 -15.80
C VAL A 153 -7.21 -21.54 -17.17
N SER A 154 -8.48 -21.93 -17.28
CA SER A 154 -9.04 -22.40 -18.55
C SER A 154 -9.19 -21.29 -19.62
N ALA A 155 -9.41 -20.05 -19.19
CA ALA A 155 -9.54 -18.89 -20.09
C ALA A 155 -8.18 -18.34 -20.56
N ALA A 156 -7.08 -18.67 -19.88
CA ALA A 156 -5.73 -18.25 -20.26
C ALA A 156 -5.04 -19.20 -21.26
N HIS A 157 -5.70 -20.29 -21.68
CA HIS A 157 -5.17 -21.30 -22.60
C HIS A 157 -6.01 -21.45 -23.88
N GLN A 158 -6.89 -20.48 -24.15
CA GLN A 158 -7.65 -20.35 -25.40
C GLN A 158 -7.19 -19.09 -26.12
#